data_AF-A0A1J1IAE6-F1
#
_entry.id   AF-A0A1J1IAE6-F1
#
_cell.length_a   1.000
_cell.length_b   1.000
_cell.length_c   1.000
_cell.angle_alpha   90.00
_cell.angle_beta   90.00
_cell.angle_gamma   90.00
#
_symmetry.space_group_name_H-M   'P 1'
#
loop_
_entity.id
_entity.type
_entity.pdbx_description
1 polymer ?
#
loop_
_entity_poly.entity_id
_entity_poly.type
_entity_poly.pdbx_seq_one_letter_code
_entity_poly.pdbx_strand_id
1 'polypeptide(L)'
;MKTSKALDFFGGSENITRKFLIQAGIYFSFWSIVHVKNIFVDFVDDRTKLFTAITGAFIFFQAIIFMKTVSFCTRLDSVKVLKAKILQDAAKTTKEEMKIERRYRKFTRVLIVATASIYFFTIVLALMWELIFIRQMVMMIRMQMPWTLPDEHPSHEINLFMMFSWQVVTLIVLVGYESFFYLVTFHCVAKMSVCCFDAMKIDGKTDEKSISDLVNKHLHVLELIEISAKIFNPICFHQLFTTFGLLCEKFQESLYCSKWYEIESVKSKKKILFMLMMAQRRKEYSVLGVKPLNLQTYADVVKQAYTFLNILLGAL
;
A
#
# COMPACT_ATOMS: atom_id res chain seq x y z
N MET A 1 -36.01 3.60 -7.08
CA MET A 1 -34.76 4.11 -6.46
C MET A 1 -33.93 4.74 -7.59
N LYS A 2 -33.89 6.08 -7.70
CA LYS A 2 -33.08 6.77 -8.72
C LYS A 2 -31.61 6.52 -8.38
N THR A 3 -30.94 5.67 -9.15
CA THR A 3 -29.49 5.48 -9.04
C THR A 3 -28.83 6.81 -9.41
N SER A 4 -28.17 7.42 -8.42
CA SER A 4 -27.37 8.62 -8.60
C SER A 4 -26.34 8.40 -9.71
N LYS A 5 -26.48 9.14 -10.82
CA LYS A 5 -25.49 9.18 -11.93
C LYS A 5 -24.11 9.66 -11.46
N ALA A 6 -23.99 10.23 -10.26
CA ALA A 6 -22.75 10.83 -9.76
C ALA A 6 -21.65 9.80 -9.42
N LEU A 7 -21.94 8.50 -9.44
CA LEU A 7 -20.97 7.44 -9.13
C LEU A 7 -20.63 6.53 -10.32
N ASP A 8 -21.00 6.93 -11.54
CA ASP A 8 -20.67 6.18 -12.76
C ASP A 8 -19.32 6.62 -13.37
N PHE A 9 -18.28 6.74 -12.51
CA PHE A 9 -16.91 7.03 -12.94
C PHE A 9 -16.32 5.95 -13.87
N PHE A 10 -16.94 4.77 -13.91
CA PHE A 10 -16.52 3.63 -14.72
C PHE A 10 -17.57 3.24 -15.77
N GLY A 11 -18.45 4.17 -16.16
CA GLY A 11 -19.53 3.94 -17.10
C GLY A 11 -19.05 3.44 -18.47
N GLY A 12 -19.04 2.11 -18.63
CA GLY A 12 -19.15 1.35 -19.89
C GLY A 12 -18.06 1.46 -20.94
N SER A 13 -17.22 2.49 -20.93
CA SER A 13 -16.26 2.73 -22.00
C SER A 13 -14.88 2.16 -21.67
N GLU A 14 -14.49 1.07 -22.32
CA GLU A 14 -13.11 0.56 -22.31
C GLU A 14 -12.07 1.65 -22.62
N ASN A 15 -12.48 2.69 -23.34
CA ASN A 15 -11.62 3.82 -23.69
C ASN A 15 -11.22 4.68 -22.48
N ILE A 16 -12.02 4.72 -21.40
CA ILE A 16 -11.69 5.50 -20.19
C ILE A 16 -10.49 4.90 -19.48
N THR A 17 -10.42 3.57 -19.38
CA THR A 17 -9.30 2.85 -18.74
C THR A 17 -7.98 3.14 -19.44
N ARG A 18 -7.95 3.06 -20.77
CA ARG A 18 -6.70 3.25 -21.53
C ARG A 18 -6.21 4.69 -21.43
N LYS A 19 -7.12 5.67 -21.55
CA LYS A 19 -6.76 7.09 -21.40
C LYS A 19 -6.25 7.39 -20.00
N PHE A 20 -6.92 6.90 -18.97
CA PHE A 20 -6.49 7.06 -17.58
C PHE A 20 -5.11 6.42 -17.34
N LEU A 21 -4.88 5.20 -17.82
CA LEU A 21 -3.58 4.53 -17.71
C LEU A 21 -2.46 5.28 -18.42
N ILE A 22 -2.72 5.83 -19.60
CA ILE A 22 -1.76 6.65 -20.33
C ILE A 22 -1.46 7.93 -19.54
N GLN A 23 -2.47 8.62 -19.03
CA GLN A 23 -2.30 9.84 -18.23
C GLN A 23 -1.55 9.57 -16.92
N ALA A 24 -1.91 8.52 -16.20
CA ALA A 24 -1.20 8.08 -15.01
C ALA A 24 0.25 7.69 -15.35
N GLY A 25 0.46 6.93 -16.43
CA GLY A 25 1.78 6.57 -16.91
C GLY A 25 2.65 7.77 -17.24
N ILE A 26 2.11 8.78 -17.92
CA ILE A 26 2.82 10.04 -18.21
C ILE A 26 3.15 10.77 -16.91
N TYR A 27 2.18 10.92 -16.00
CA TYR A 27 2.36 11.58 -14.72
C TYR A 27 3.48 10.92 -13.90
N PHE A 28 3.41 9.61 -13.70
CA PHE A 28 4.43 8.89 -12.94
C PHE A 28 5.77 8.86 -13.69
N SER A 29 5.81 8.72 -15.02
CA SER A 29 7.08 8.77 -15.76
C SER A 29 7.77 10.12 -15.60
N PHE A 30 7.02 11.23 -15.64
CA PHE A 30 7.54 12.57 -15.39
C PHE A 30 8.21 12.66 -14.02
N TRP A 31 7.52 12.27 -12.94
CA TRP A 31 8.09 12.34 -11.59
C TRP A 31 9.28 11.39 -11.40
N SER A 32 9.26 10.20 -12.01
CA SER A 32 10.41 9.30 -11.98
C SER A 32 11.64 9.93 -12.63
N ILE A 33 11.48 10.62 -13.77
CA ILE A 33 12.59 11.33 -14.42
C ILE A 33 13.12 12.44 -13.53
N VAL A 34 12.22 13.21 -12.89
CA VAL A 34 12.61 14.27 -11.95
C VAL A 34 13.44 13.69 -10.80
N HIS A 35 12.97 12.63 -10.16
CA HIS A 35 13.71 12.02 -9.05
C HIS A 35 15.05 11.42 -9.49
N VAL A 36 15.10 10.69 -10.62
CA VAL A 36 16.33 10.09 -11.14
C VAL A 36 17.36 11.18 -11.46
N LYS A 37 16.94 12.28 -12.09
CA LYS A 37 17.82 13.43 -12.33
C LYS A 37 18.43 13.96 -11.04
N ASN A 38 17.61 14.14 -9.99
CA ASN A 38 18.07 14.62 -8.69
C ASN A 38 19.09 13.67 -8.06
N ILE A 39 18.82 12.35 -8.09
CA ILE A 39 19.78 11.33 -7.64
C ILE A 39 21.14 11.48 -8.32
N PHE A 40 21.18 11.67 -9.64
CA PHE A 40 22.44 11.83 -10.36
C PHE A 40 23.19 13.09 -10.00
N VAL A 41 22.50 14.23 -9.83
CA VAL A 41 23.12 15.49 -9.41
C VAL A 41 23.77 15.33 -8.04
N ASP A 42 23.09 14.69 -7.08
CA ASP A 42 23.63 14.46 -5.74
C ASP A 42 24.84 13.53 -5.75
N PHE A 43 24.83 12.49 -6.59
CA PHE A 43 25.97 11.57 -6.72
C PHE A 43 27.22 12.23 -7.29
N VAL A 44 27.07 13.24 -8.15
CA VAL A 44 28.20 13.95 -8.77
C VAL A 44 28.86 14.90 -7.76
N ASP A 45 28.06 15.60 -6.94
CA ASP A 45 28.58 16.64 -6.07
C ASP A 45 29.06 16.14 -4.69
N ASP A 46 28.43 15.10 -4.10
CA ASP A 46 28.84 14.60 -2.78
C ASP A 46 28.27 13.19 -2.47
N ARG A 47 29.16 12.18 -2.41
CA ARG A 47 28.78 10.78 -2.13
C ARG A 47 28.32 10.53 -0.69
N THR A 48 28.47 11.48 0.23
CA THR A 48 28.17 11.28 1.66
C THR A 48 26.75 11.73 2.06
N LYS A 49 25.97 12.30 1.14
CA LYS A 49 24.65 12.83 1.47
C LYS A 49 23.62 11.71 1.62
N LEU A 50 22.99 11.64 2.80
CA LEU A 50 21.76 10.90 3.15
C LEU A 50 20.58 11.12 2.18
N PHE A 51 20.73 12.13 1.31
CA PHE A 51 19.75 12.64 0.39
C PHE A 51 19.33 11.66 -0.72
N THR A 52 20.27 10.88 -1.25
CA THR A 52 19.98 9.87 -2.30
C THR A 52 19.08 8.75 -1.79
N ALA A 53 19.18 8.37 -0.52
CA ALA A 53 18.31 7.37 0.09
C ALA A 53 16.86 7.85 0.21
N ILE A 54 16.65 9.13 0.58
CA ILE A 54 15.31 9.73 0.66
C ILE A 54 14.67 9.82 -0.72
N THR A 55 15.40 10.33 -1.72
CA THR A 55 14.90 10.43 -3.10
C THR A 55 14.64 9.05 -3.71
N GLY A 56 15.50 8.06 -3.41
CA GLY A 56 15.29 6.66 -3.78
C GLY A 56 14.01 6.08 -3.18
N ALA A 57 13.74 6.35 -1.90
CA ALA A 57 12.51 5.93 -1.24
C ALA A 57 11.25 6.52 -1.91
N PHE A 58 11.32 7.77 -2.39
CA PHE A 58 10.21 8.39 -3.11
C PHE A 58 9.95 7.78 -4.49
N ILE A 59 10.99 7.53 -5.30
CA ILE A 59 10.84 6.79 -6.57
C ILE A 59 10.19 5.44 -6.31
N PHE A 60 10.66 4.77 -5.27
CA PHE A 60 10.18 3.45 -4.93
C PHE A 60 8.72 3.48 -4.50
N PHE A 61 8.34 4.42 -3.65
CA PHE A 61 6.93 4.64 -3.26
C PHE A 61 6.04 4.96 -4.46
N GLN A 62 6.55 5.77 -5.38
CA GLN A 62 5.85 6.10 -6.62
C GLN A 62 5.67 4.88 -7.52
N ALA A 63 6.70 4.03 -7.63
CA ALA A 63 6.62 2.77 -8.36
C ALA A 63 5.56 1.84 -7.76
N ILE A 64 5.42 1.79 -6.42
CA ILE A 64 4.33 1.04 -5.77
C ILE A 64 2.97 1.53 -6.24
N ILE A 65 2.73 2.83 -6.20
CA ILE A 65 1.44 3.41 -6.57
C ILE A 65 1.14 3.17 -8.06
N PHE A 66 2.14 3.32 -8.92
CA PHE A 66 2.00 3.02 -10.33
C PHE A 66 1.67 1.54 -10.57
N MET A 67 2.40 0.62 -9.93
CA MET A 67 2.15 -0.83 -10.07
C MET A 67 0.78 -1.23 -9.52
N LYS A 68 0.31 -0.61 -8.43
CA LYS A 68 -1.08 -0.76 -7.96
C LYS A 68 -2.09 -0.27 -8.98
N THR A 69 -1.81 0.86 -9.62
CA THR A 69 -2.66 1.44 -10.66
C THR A 69 -2.77 0.53 -11.87
N VAL A 70 -1.65 0.04 -12.39
CA VAL A 70 -1.61 -0.92 -13.49
C VAL A 70 -2.31 -2.22 -13.10
N SER A 71 -2.02 -2.78 -11.93
CA SER A 71 -2.66 -4.01 -11.44
C SER A 71 -4.18 -3.86 -11.30
N PHE A 72 -4.64 -2.70 -10.84
CA PHE A 72 -6.07 -2.42 -10.72
C PHE A 72 -6.73 -2.27 -12.09
N CYS A 73 -6.13 -1.48 -12.99
CA CYS A 73 -6.66 -1.22 -14.32
C CYS A 73 -6.71 -2.48 -15.20
N THR A 74 -5.70 -3.36 -15.11
CA THR A 74 -5.68 -4.66 -15.82
C THR A 74 -6.72 -5.65 -15.29
N ARG A 75 -7.31 -5.40 -14.12
CA ARG A 75 -8.33 -6.25 -13.48
C ARG A 75 -9.69 -5.57 -13.40
N LEU A 76 -9.94 -4.54 -14.20
CA LEU A 76 -11.20 -3.79 -14.12
C LEU A 76 -12.44 -4.63 -14.38
N ASP A 77 -12.37 -5.65 -15.23
CA ASP A 77 -13.54 -6.51 -15.45
C ASP A 77 -13.88 -7.33 -14.22
N SER A 78 -12.86 -7.83 -13.49
CA SER A 78 -13.07 -8.46 -12.18
C SER A 78 -13.63 -7.46 -11.16
N VAL A 79 -13.16 -6.20 -11.17
CA VAL A 79 -13.71 -5.13 -10.31
C VAL A 79 -15.17 -4.83 -10.65
N LYS A 80 -15.55 -4.80 -11.93
CA LYS A 80 -16.95 -4.62 -12.37
C LYS A 80 -17.83 -5.75 -11.89
N VAL A 81 -17.41 -7.01 -12.08
CA VAL A 81 -18.14 -8.20 -11.60
C VAL A 81 -18.29 -8.16 -10.09
N LEU A 82 -17.21 -7.85 -9.37
CA LEU A 82 -17.24 -7.71 -7.91
C LEU A 82 -18.22 -6.62 -7.46
N LYS A 83 -18.17 -5.43 -8.08
CA LYS A 83 -19.10 -4.34 -7.82
C LYS A 83 -20.55 -4.77 -8.06
N ALA A 84 -20.82 -5.45 -9.16
CA ALA A 84 -22.16 -5.92 -9.50
C ALA A 84 -22.70 -6.90 -8.44
N LYS A 85 -21.89 -7.85 -7.98
CA LYS A 85 -22.27 -8.78 -6.91
C LYS A 85 -22.51 -8.08 -5.57
N ILE A 86 -21.66 -7.12 -5.18
CA ILE A 86 -21.86 -6.31 -3.95
C ILE A 86 -23.18 -5.51 -4.02
N LEU A 87 -23.51 -4.95 -5.18
CA LEU A 87 -24.78 -4.24 -5.37
C LEU A 87 -25.99 -5.19 -5.33
N GLN A 88 -25.87 -6.37 -5.93
CA GLN A 88 -26.90 -7.40 -5.88
C GLN A 88 -27.14 -7.88 -4.44
N ASP A 89 -26.07 -8.08 -3.68
CA ASP A 89 -26.12 -8.42 -2.26
C ASP A 89 -26.91 -7.37 -1.48
N ALA A 90 -26.59 -6.09 -1.67
CA ALA A 90 -27.26 -4.99 -0.98
C ALA A 90 -28.76 -4.94 -1.28
N ALA A 91 -29.18 -5.34 -2.49
CA ALA A 91 -30.58 -5.41 -2.89
C ALA A 91 -31.35 -6.60 -2.27
N LYS A 92 -30.66 -7.73 -2.02
CA LYS A 92 -31.26 -8.97 -1.48
C LYS A 92 -31.17 -9.11 0.04
N THR A 93 -30.45 -8.21 0.71
CA THR A 93 -30.15 -8.32 2.15
C THR A 93 -31.41 -8.19 3.01
N THR A 94 -31.63 -9.16 3.90
CA THR A 94 -32.78 -9.14 4.84
C THR A 94 -32.57 -8.14 5.98
N LYS A 95 -33.64 -7.83 6.74
CA LYS A 95 -33.55 -6.89 7.88
C LYS A 95 -32.57 -7.35 8.97
N GLU A 96 -32.49 -8.65 9.25
CA GLU A 96 -31.59 -9.21 10.26
C GLU A 96 -30.13 -9.20 9.77
N GLU A 97 -29.90 -9.59 8.51
CA GLU A 97 -28.58 -9.50 7.88
C GLU A 97 -28.06 -8.05 7.85
N MET A 98 -28.95 -7.09 7.56
CA MET A 98 -28.62 -5.67 7.55
C MET A 98 -28.12 -5.17 8.91
N LYS A 99 -28.58 -5.74 10.03
CA LYS A 99 -28.06 -5.37 11.37
C LYS A 99 -26.59 -5.78 11.52
N ILE A 100 -26.23 -6.99 11.07
CA ILE A 100 -24.86 -7.49 11.08
C ILE A 100 -23.99 -6.63 10.14
N GLU A 101 -24.43 -6.41 8.91
CA GLU A 101 -23.69 -5.62 7.92
C GLU A 101 -23.49 -4.16 8.34
N ARG A 102 -24.48 -3.54 9.00
CA ARG A 102 -24.36 -2.16 9.49
C ARG A 102 -23.19 -2.00 10.46
N ARG A 103 -22.91 -3.00 11.29
CA ARG A 103 -21.76 -3.00 12.21
C ARG A 103 -20.45 -2.91 11.44
N TYR A 104 -20.26 -3.76 10.44
CA TYR A 104 -19.05 -3.77 9.60
C TYR A 104 -18.93 -2.50 8.76
N ARG A 105 -20.02 -2.00 8.15
CA ARG A 105 -20.00 -0.73 7.41
C ARG A 105 -19.59 0.46 8.26
N LYS A 106 -20.02 0.50 9.54
CA LYS A 106 -19.57 1.53 10.49
C LYS A 106 -18.07 1.42 10.73
N PHE A 107 -17.57 0.21 10.96
CA PHE A 107 -16.14 -0.04 11.13
C PHE A 107 -15.33 0.38 9.90
N THR A 108 -15.75 -0.02 8.70
CA THR A 108 -15.11 0.37 7.43
C THR A 108 -15.02 1.89 7.27
N ARG A 109 -16.10 2.63 7.56
CA ARG A 109 -16.10 4.10 7.47
C ARG A 109 -15.11 4.73 8.46
N VAL A 110 -15.09 4.24 9.70
CA VAL A 110 -14.14 4.71 10.72
C VAL A 110 -12.71 4.46 10.26
N LEU A 111 -12.43 3.26 9.74
CA LEU A 111 -11.09 2.90 9.27
C LEU A 111 -10.65 3.78 8.10
N ILE A 112 -11.51 3.99 7.11
CA ILE A 112 -11.22 4.88 5.96
C ILE A 112 -10.90 6.30 6.43
N VAL A 113 -11.72 6.87 7.32
CA VAL A 113 -11.51 8.23 7.84
C VAL A 113 -10.22 8.31 8.67
N ALA A 114 -9.97 7.32 9.53
CA ALA A 114 -8.77 7.26 10.35
C ALA A 114 -7.51 7.18 9.47
N THR A 115 -7.49 6.29 8.49
CA THR A 115 -6.38 6.14 7.53
C THR A 115 -6.15 7.43 6.75
N ALA A 116 -7.20 8.04 6.20
CA ALA A 116 -7.09 9.32 5.49
C ALA A 116 -6.55 10.44 6.39
N SER A 117 -7.01 10.50 7.64
CA SER A 117 -6.57 11.50 8.62
C SER A 117 -5.11 11.32 9.02
N ILE A 118 -4.68 10.08 9.25
CA ILE A 118 -3.27 9.76 9.58
C ILE A 118 -2.37 10.21 8.44
N TYR A 119 -2.69 9.84 7.20
CA TYR A 119 -1.85 10.23 6.07
C TYR A 119 -1.85 11.74 5.82
N PHE A 120 -3.01 12.40 5.93
CA PHE A 120 -3.09 13.85 5.83
C PHE A 120 -2.23 14.55 6.89
N PHE A 121 -2.33 14.09 8.14
CA PHE A 121 -1.53 14.63 9.24
C PHE A 121 -0.02 14.40 9.01
N THR A 122 0.37 13.25 8.48
CA THR A 122 1.76 12.98 8.09
C THR A 122 2.27 13.98 7.06
N ILE A 123 1.47 14.33 6.04
CA ILE A 123 1.84 15.36 5.05
C ILE A 123 1.94 16.74 5.70
N VAL A 124 0.97 17.12 6.51
CA VAL A 124 0.99 18.42 7.21
C VAL A 124 2.21 18.52 8.13
N LEU A 125 2.53 17.46 8.89
CA LEU A 125 3.72 17.42 9.73
C LEU A 125 5.00 17.50 8.90
N ALA A 126 5.06 16.78 7.77
CA ALA A 126 6.21 16.87 6.87
C ALA A 126 6.40 18.32 6.40
N LEU A 127 5.36 18.98 5.91
CA LEU A 127 5.40 20.39 5.47
C LEU A 127 5.78 21.35 6.61
N MET A 128 5.15 21.20 7.78
CA MET A 128 5.45 22.05 8.94
C MET A 128 6.90 21.87 9.40
N TRP A 129 7.44 20.65 9.30
CA TRP A 129 8.84 20.40 9.58
C TRP A 129 9.75 21.16 8.61
N GLU A 130 9.40 21.23 7.32
CA GLU A 130 10.14 22.05 6.33
C GLU A 130 10.14 23.52 6.72
N LEU A 131 8.99 24.06 7.10
CA LEU A 131 8.83 25.48 7.41
C LEU A 131 9.48 25.91 8.72
N ILE A 132 9.51 25.05 9.74
CA ILE A 132 9.98 25.40 11.09
C ILE A 132 11.49 25.22 11.24
N PHE A 133 12.04 24.10 10.78
CA PHE A 133 13.40 23.70 11.15
C PHE A 133 14.46 24.14 10.14
N ILE A 134 14.07 24.50 8.93
CA ILE A 134 15.01 24.85 7.87
C ILE A 134 15.14 26.38 7.79
N ARG A 135 16.17 26.92 8.45
CA ARG A 135 16.42 28.37 8.56
C ARG A 135 16.97 29.03 7.27
N GLN A 136 17.33 28.24 6.26
CA GLN A 136 17.74 28.69 4.92
C GLN A 136 16.73 28.12 3.91
N MET A 137 16.62 28.64 2.68
CA MET A 137 15.72 28.15 1.62
C MET A 137 16.05 26.73 1.12
N VAL A 138 16.30 25.79 2.03
CA VAL A 138 16.70 24.42 1.74
C VAL A 138 15.47 23.52 1.84
N MET A 139 15.13 22.82 0.78
CA MET A 139 14.04 21.85 0.82
C MET A 139 14.44 20.60 1.61
N MET A 140 13.50 20.00 2.37
CA MET A 140 13.75 18.72 3.09
C MET A 140 14.16 17.62 2.11
N ILE A 141 13.51 17.64 0.96
CA ILE A 141 13.91 16.92 -0.23
C ILE A 141 14.41 18.00 -1.20
N ARG A 142 15.73 18.20 -1.37
CA ARG A 142 16.38 18.89 -2.51
C ARG A 142 16.00 18.23 -3.85
N MET A 143 14.72 18.19 -4.13
CA MET A 143 14.22 17.80 -5.43
C MET A 143 14.08 19.07 -6.25
N GLN A 144 15.06 19.30 -7.09
CA GLN A 144 15.04 20.37 -8.08
C GLN A 144 14.11 19.96 -9.22
N MET A 145 13.02 20.72 -9.41
CA MET A 145 12.23 20.59 -10.62
C MET A 145 13.09 21.00 -11.81
N PRO A 146 12.86 20.42 -13.01
CA PRO A 146 13.43 20.95 -14.23
C PRO A 146 13.24 22.47 -14.28
N TRP A 147 14.23 23.21 -14.78
CA TRP A 147 14.18 24.68 -14.98
C TRP A 147 14.13 25.55 -13.71
N THR A 148 14.21 24.98 -12.50
CA THR A 148 14.20 25.76 -11.25
C THR A 148 15.56 25.73 -10.57
N LEU A 149 15.89 26.75 -9.75
CA LEU A 149 17.01 26.73 -8.82
C LEU A 149 16.45 26.62 -7.38
N PRO A 150 16.74 25.54 -6.64
CA PRO A 150 16.02 25.21 -5.40
C PRO A 150 16.16 26.26 -4.29
N ASP A 151 17.26 27.02 -4.31
CA ASP A 151 17.63 27.99 -3.28
C ASP A 151 17.43 29.45 -3.76
N GLU A 152 16.75 29.67 -4.90
CA GLU A 152 16.50 31.00 -5.45
C GLU A 152 15.01 31.31 -5.54
N HIS A 153 14.63 32.56 -5.25
CA HIS A 153 13.27 33.04 -5.51
C HIS A 153 13.11 33.37 -7.01
N PRO A 154 12.00 33.01 -7.68
CA PRO A 154 10.78 32.35 -7.17
C PRO A 154 10.79 30.81 -7.30
N SER A 155 11.95 30.24 -7.62
CA SER A 155 12.09 28.82 -7.95
C SER A 155 11.87 27.92 -6.73
N HIS A 156 12.24 28.38 -5.53
CA HIS A 156 11.99 27.67 -4.27
C HIS A 156 10.50 27.43 -4.04
N GLU A 157 9.68 28.48 -4.17
CA GLU A 157 8.23 28.43 -3.98
C GLU A 157 7.55 27.50 -5.00
N ILE A 158 8.01 27.55 -6.25
CA ILE A 158 7.53 26.67 -7.32
C ILE A 158 7.83 25.20 -6.97
N ASN A 159 9.05 24.89 -6.52
CA ASN A 159 9.41 23.53 -6.13
C ASN A 159 8.57 23.02 -4.96
N LEU A 160 8.40 23.84 -3.92
CA LEU A 160 7.59 23.49 -2.76
C LEU A 160 6.13 23.20 -3.16
N PHE A 161 5.53 24.06 -3.98
CA PHE A 161 4.18 23.88 -4.48
C PHE A 161 4.03 22.59 -5.31
N MET A 162 5.00 22.31 -6.18
CA MET A 162 5.00 21.12 -7.03
C MET A 162 5.13 19.83 -6.21
N MET A 163 6.03 19.82 -5.21
CA MET A 163 6.17 18.68 -4.29
C MET A 163 4.90 18.47 -3.46
N PHE A 164 4.31 19.54 -2.92
CA PHE A 164 3.05 19.46 -2.19
C PHE A 164 1.94 18.88 -3.06
N SER A 165 1.78 19.39 -4.27
CA SER A 165 0.78 18.91 -5.23
C SER A 165 0.98 17.43 -5.56
N TRP A 166 2.23 16.99 -5.74
CA TRP A 166 2.57 15.59 -5.94
C TRP A 166 2.19 14.71 -4.75
N GLN A 167 2.52 15.13 -3.53
CA GLN A 167 2.18 14.40 -2.31
C GLN A 167 0.66 14.28 -2.13
N VAL A 168 -0.10 15.33 -2.40
CA VAL A 168 -1.57 15.33 -2.32
C VAL A 168 -2.18 14.36 -3.34
N VAL A 169 -1.75 14.38 -4.60
CA VAL A 169 -2.27 13.45 -5.62
C VAL A 169 -1.95 12.01 -5.25
N THR A 170 -0.70 11.74 -4.88
CA THR A 170 -0.21 10.45 -4.41
C THR A 170 -1.03 9.93 -3.22
N LEU A 171 -1.31 10.81 -2.26
CA LEU A 171 -2.15 10.51 -1.11
C LEU A 171 -3.55 10.06 -1.50
N ILE A 172 -4.23 10.85 -2.35
CA ILE A 172 -5.60 10.57 -2.77
C ILE A 172 -5.67 9.19 -3.44
N VAL A 173 -4.71 8.89 -4.31
CA VAL A 173 -4.64 7.59 -4.99
C VAL A 173 -4.40 6.46 -3.99
N LEU A 174 -3.47 6.62 -3.06
CA LEU A 174 -3.15 5.59 -2.06
C LEU A 174 -4.34 5.30 -1.13
N VAL A 175 -4.95 6.35 -0.56
CA VAL A 175 -6.13 6.24 0.30
C VAL A 175 -7.29 5.62 -0.49
N GLY A 176 -7.44 5.94 -1.78
CA GLY A 176 -8.42 5.31 -2.65
C GLY A 176 -8.25 3.79 -2.74
N TYR A 177 -7.03 3.31 -2.97
CA TYR A 177 -6.74 1.87 -3.02
C TYR A 177 -7.00 1.17 -1.68
N GLU A 178 -6.51 1.73 -0.58
CA GLU A 178 -6.72 1.15 0.74
C GLU A 178 -8.20 1.14 1.14
N SER A 179 -8.93 2.22 0.83
CA SER A 179 -10.37 2.30 1.08
C SER A 179 -11.15 1.25 0.31
N PHE A 180 -10.80 1.02 -0.97
CA PHE A 180 -11.42 -0.03 -1.77
C PHE A 180 -11.11 -1.42 -1.21
N PHE A 181 -9.86 -1.66 -0.79
CA PHE A 181 -9.47 -2.90 -0.12
C PHE A 181 -10.28 -3.13 1.16
N TYR A 182 -10.33 -2.16 2.08
CA TYR A 182 -11.11 -2.26 3.31
C TYR A 182 -12.58 -2.53 3.03
N LEU A 183 -13.19 -1.83 2.05
CA LEU A 183 -14.59 -2.00 1.71
C LEU A 183 -14.89 -3.43 1.27
N VAL A 184 -14.11 -3.98 0.35
CA VAL A 184 -14.33 -5.35 -0.15
C VAL A 184 -14.06 -6.38 0.94
N THR A 185 -12.95 -6.25 1.67
CA THR A 185 -12.61 -7.20 2.75
C THR A 185 -13.69 -7.22 3.82
N PHE A 186 -14.14 -6.07 4.30
CA PHE A 186 -15.20 -6.03 5.31
C PHE A 186 -16.57 -6.43 4.78
N HIS A 187 -16.85 -6.26 3.48
CA HIS A 187 -18.05 -6.82 2.85
C HIS A 187 -18.01 -8.36 2.89
N CYS A 188 -16.91 -8.98 2.47
CA CYS A 188 -16.75 -10.44 2.53
C CYS A 188 -16.85 -10.96 3.97
N VAL A 189 -16.21 -10.30 4.93
CA VAL A 189 -16.29 -10.66 6.36
C VAL A 189 -17.73 -10.53 6.89
N ALA A 190 -18.44 -9.46 6.52
CA ALA A 190 -19.83 -9.27 6.92
C ALA A 190 -20.73 -10.38 6.37
N LYS A 191 -20.57 -10.76 5.10
CA LYS A 191 -21.34 -11.85 4.48
C LYS A 191 -21.00 -13.22 5.06
N MET A 192 -19.73 -13.47 5.38
CA MET A 192 -19.34 -14.68 6.11
C MET A 192 -19.99 -14.72 7.50
N SER A 193 -20.03 -13.59 8.20
CA SER A 193 -20.67 -13.48 9.51
C SER A 193 -22.18 -13.73 9.45
N VAL A 194 -22.84 -13.32 8.36
CA VAL A 194 -24.23 -13.68 8.07
C VAL A 194 -24.39 -15.20 7.94
N CYS A 195 -23.49 -15.86 7.19
CA CYS A 195 -23.53 -17.33 7.07
C CYS A 195 -23.35 -18.01 8.43
N CYS A 196 -22.42 -17.54 9.27
CA CYS A 196 -22.26 -18.06 10.63
C CYS A 196 -23.51 -17.87 11.48
N PHE A 197 -24.15 -16.70 11.39
CA PHE A 197 -25.39 -16.42 12.11
C PHE A 197 -26.55 -17.32 11.69
N ASP A 198 -26.69 -17.57 10.38
CA ASP A 198 -27.70 -18.50 9.86
C ASP A 198 -27.39 -19.95 10.25
N ALA A 199 -26.11 -20.36 10.21
CA ALA A 199 -25.67 -21.68 10.67
C ALA A 199 -25.97 -21.93 12.16
N MET A 200 -25.82 -20.91 13.01
CA MET A 200 -26.14 -21.01 14.44
C MET A 200 -27.64 -21.25 14.73
N LYS A 201 -28.52 -21.02 13.76
CA LYS A 201 -29.97 -21.27 13.91
C LYS A 201 -30.36 -22.70 13.51
N ILE A 202 -29.44 -23.48 12.96
CA ILE A 202 -29.71 -24.86 12.57
C ILE A 202 -29.96 -25.70 13.83
N ASP A 203 -31.11 -26.35 13.85
CA ASP A 203 -31.56 -27.26 14.90
C ASP A 203 -32.16 -28.55 14.28
N GLY A 204 -32.62 -29.47 15.12
CA GLY A 204 -33.22 -30.73 14.68
C GLY A 204 -34.56 -30.58 13.93
N LYS A 205 -35.10 -29.37 13.79
CA LYS A 205 -36.36 -29.07 13.08
C LYS A 205 -36.15 -28.22 11.83
N THR A 206 -34.90 -27.91 11.48
CA THR A 206 -34.57 -27.07 10.34
C THR A 206 -34.91 -27.77 9.03
N ASP A 207 -35.58 -27.06 8.12
CA ASP A 207 -35.96 -27.59 6.82
C ASP A 207 -34.75 -27.67 5.86
N GLU A 208 -34.79 -28.63 4.94
CA GLU A 208 -33.75 -28.83 3.92
C GLU A 208 -33.51 -27.56 3.09
N LYS A 209 -34.57 -26.77 2.88
CA LYS A 209 -34.50 -25.50 2.17
C LYS A 209 -33.61 -24.47 2.88
N SER A 210 -33.72 -24.31 4.20
CA SER A 210 -32.84 -23.38 4.95
C SER A 210 -31.38 -23.80 4.89
N ILE A 211 -31.10 -25.11 4.90
CA ILE A 211 -29.75 -25.65 4.74
C ILE A 211 -29.22 -25.34 3.33
N SER A 212 -30.02 -25.60 2.30
CA SER A 212 -29.67 -25.29 0.91
C SER A 212 -29.41 -23.79 0.70
N ASP A 213 -30.26 -22.93 1.27
CA ASP A 213 -30.09 -21.47 1.22
C ASP A 213 -28.79 -21.03 1.90
N LEU A 214 -28.43 -21.60 3.05
CA LEU A 214 -27.16 -21.34 3.72
C LEU A 214 -25.96 -21.77 2.87
N VAL A 215 -26.00 -22.98 2.29
CA VAL A 215 -24.93 -23.49 1.41
C VAL A 215 -24.75 -22.56 0.21
N ASN A 216 -25.84 -22.15 -0.43
CA ASN A 216 -25.79 -21.22 -1.56
C ASN A 216 -25.22 -19.86 -1.17
N LYS A 217 -25.59 -19.31 -0.02
CA LYS A 217 -24.99 -18.07 0.51
C LYS A 217 -23.49 -18.24 0.75
N HIS A 218 -23.07 -19.34 1.38
CA HIS A 218 -21.66 -19.60 1.66
C HIS A 218 -20.82 -19.71 0.38
N LEU A 219 -21.30 -20.48 -0.60
CA LEU A 219 -20.65 -20.61 -1.92
C LEU A 219 -20.50 -19.26 -2.63
N HIS A 220 -21.54 -18.42 -2.58
CA HIS A 220 -21.47 -17.05 -3.12
C HIS A 220 -20.43 -16.18 -2.41
N VAL A 221 -20.28 -16.30 -1.09
CA VAL A 221 -19.23 -15.59 -0.34
C VAL A 221 -17.83 -16.08 -0.73
N LEU A 222 -17.65 -17.40 -0.93
CA LEU A 222 -16.37 -17.95 -1.40
C LEU A 222 -16.03 -17.42 -2.81
N GLU A 223 -17.02 -17.31 -3.69
CA GLU A 223 -16.84 -16.72 -5.03
C GLU A 223 -16.44 -15.24 -4.94
N LEU A 224 -17.08 -14.45 -4.06
CA LEU A 224 -16.67 -13.07 -3.79
C LEU A 224 -15.21 -12.98 -3.31
N ILE A 225 -14.82 -13.87 -2.40
CA ILE A 225 -13.44 -13.95 -1.89
C ILE A 225 -12.48 -14.28 -3.03
N GLU A 226 -12.80 -15.26 -3.88
CA GLU A 226 -11.96 -15.65 -5.01
C GLU A 226 -11.78 -14.49 -6.02
N ILE A 227 -12.86 -13.80 -6.38
CA ILE A 227 -12.80 -12.62 -7.25
C ILE A 227 -11.96 -11.52 -6.61
N SER A 228 -12.14 -11.27 -5.31
CA SER A 228 -11.34 -10.28 -4.57
C SER A 228 -9.86 -10.65 -4.53
N ALA A 229 -9.53 -11.94 -4.39
CA ALA A 229 -8.16 -12.44 -4.38
C ALA A 229 -7.48 -12.24 -5.75
N LYS A 230 -8.21 -12.45 -6.86
CA LYS A 230 -7.72 -12.16 -8.22
C LYS A 230 -7.33 -10.69 -8.41
N ILE A 231 -8.00 -9.77 -7.71
CA ILE A 231 -7.73 -8.32 -7.76
C ILE A 231 -6.60 -7.95 -6.80
N PHE A 232 -6.68 -8.39 -5.54
CA PHE A 232 -5.81 -7.89 -4.47
C PHE A 232 -4.52 -8.67 -4.28
N ASN A 233 -4.44 -9.95 -4.65
CA ASN A 233 -3.20 -10.72 -4.46
C ASN A 233 -2.00 -10.08 -5.16
N PRO A 234 -2.09 -9.64 -6.43
CA PRO A 234 -0.98 -8.93 -7.07
C PRO A 234 -0.65 -7.63 -6.33
N ILE A 235 -1.66 -6.86 -5.91
CA ILE A 235 -1.47 -5.59 -5.19
C ILE A 235 -0.74 -5.82 -3.86
N CYS A 236 -1.20 -6.78 -3.06
CA CYS A 236 -0.61 -7.15 -1.79
C CYS A 236 0.79 -7.72 -1.96
N PHE A 237 1.01 -8.52 -3.01
CA PHE A 237 2.33 -9.04 -3.34
C PHE A 237 3.31 -7.90 -3.63
N HIS A 238 2.93 -6.94 -4.48
CA HIS A 238 3.78 -5.79 -4.76
C HIS A 238 4.03 -4.96 -3.50
N GLN A 239 3.01 -4.72 -2.66
CA GLN A 239 3.18 -4.01 -1.38
C GLN A 239 4.15 -4.73 -0.44
N LEU A 240 4.05 -6.05 -0.32
CA LEU A 240 4.93 -6.84 0.56
C LEU A 240 6.35 -6.91 0.02
N PHE A 241 6.51 -7.19 -1.28
CA PHE A 241 7.82 -7.20 -1.93
C PHE A 241 8.53 -5.86 -1.73
N THR A 242 7.78 -4.77 -1.87
CA THR A 242 8.35 -3.43 -1.81
C THR A 242 8.69 -3.01 -0.39
N THR A 243 7.78 -3.18 0.56
CA THR A 243 8.06 -2.92 1.98
C THR A 243 9.23 -3.76 2.52
N PHE A 244 9.33 -5.03 2.11
CA PHE A 244 10.46 -5.88 2.47
C PHE A 244 11.77 -5.39 1.85
N GLY A 245 11.76 -4.97 0.58
CA GLY A 245 12.91 -4.37 -0.09
C GLY A 245 13.47 -3.17 0.69
N LEU A 246 12.61 -2.24 1.11
CA LEU A 246 13.00 -1.07 1.91
C LEU A 246 13.59 -1.45 3.28
N LEU A 247 13.01 -2.46 3.94
CA LEU A 247 13.53 -2.95 5.23
C LEU A 247 14.90 -3.59 5.09
N CYS A 248 15.12 -4.37 4.03
CA CYS A 248 16.41 -5.01 3.75
C CYS A 248 17.50 -4.01 3.38
N GLU A 249 17.18 -3.00 2.56
CA GLU A 249 18.12 -1.96 2.15
C GLU A 249 18.63 -1.15 3.35
N LYS A 250 17.70 -0.64 4.19
CA LYS A 250 18.05 0.10 5.40
C LYS A 250 18.90 -0.70 6.37
N PHE A 251 18.70 -2.01 6.42
CA PHE A 251 19.51 -2.88 7.26
C PHE A 251 20.91 -3.10 6.73
N GLN A 252 21.05 -3.34 5.44
CA GLN A 252 22.36 -3.48 4.82
C GLN A 252 23.17 -2.19 5.03
N GLU A 253 22.53 -1.04 4.82
CA GLU A 253 23.11 0.28 5.09
C GLU A 253 23.51 0.42 6.57
N SER A 254 22.60 0.13 7.50
CA SER A 254 22.85 0.24 8.95
C SER A 254 23.99 -0.67 9.42
N LEU A 255 24.05 -1.92 8.93
CA LEU A 255 25.14 -2.84 9.24
C LEU A 255 26.46 -2.37 8.66
N TYR A 256 26.46 -1.85 7.43
CA TYR A 256 27.67 -1.38 6.76
C TYR A 256 28.24 -0.12 7.43
N CYS A 257 27.36 0.81 7.82
CA CYS A 257 27.71 2.04 8.51
C CYS A 257 28.05 1.84 10.00
N SER A 258 27.76 0.67 10.57
CA SER A 258 28.18 0.34 11.94
C SER A 258 29.72 0.26 12.02
N LYS A 259 30.29 0.63 13.17
CA LYS A 259 31.73 0.47 13.45
C LYS A 259 32.10 -0.99 13.76
N TRP A 260 31.55 -1.94 13.01
CA TRP A 260 31.73 -3.38 13.25
C TRP A 260 33.20 -3.82 13.21
N TYR A 261 34.05 -3.06 12.52
CA TYR A 261 35.50 -3.26 12.47
C TYR A 261 36.22 -2.89 13.77
N GLU A 262 35.61 -2.09 14.66
CA GLU A 262 36.17 -1.71 15.97
C GLU A 262 35.89 -2.76 17.07
N ILE A 263 34.95 -3.70 16.86
CA ILE A 263 34.56 -4.71 17.86
C ILE A 263 35.75 -5.63 18.18
N GLU A 264 36.27 -5.68 19.41
CA GLU A 264 37.47 -6.49 19.72
C GLU A 264 37.29 -7.99 19.45
N SER A 265 36.07 -8.51 19.65
CA SER A 265 35.76 -9.93 19.44
C SER A 265 35.71 -10.33 17.96
N VAL A 266 36.73 -11.07 17.52
CA VAL A 266 36.80 -11.69 16.18
C VAL A 266 35.57 -12.55 15.88
N LYS A 267 35.02 -13.24 16.90
CA LYS A 267 33.81 -14.08 16.74
C LYS A 267 32.58 -13.23 16.39
N SER A 268 32.43 -12.06 16.99
CA SER A 268 31.34 -11.13 16.69
C SER A 268 31.52 -10.47 15.31
N LYS A 269 32.75 -10.07 14.94
CA LYS A 269 33.04 -9.58 13.57
C LYS A 269 32.64 -10.59 12.50
N LYS A 270 32.99 -11.87 12.68
CA LYS A 270 32.62 -12.95 11.73
C LYS A 270 31.10 -13.10 11.59
N LYS A 271 30.33 -12.94 12.67
CA LYS A 271 28.86 -12.98 12.62
C LYS A 271 28.28 -11.79 11.84
N ILE A 272 28.78 -10.59 12.08
CA ILE A 272 28.33 -9.38 11.35
C ILE A 272 28.72 -9.49 9.88
N LEU A 273 29.94 -9.95 9.57
CA LEU A 273 30.38 -10.18 8.20
C LEU A 273 29.51 -11.23 7.49
N PHE A 274 29.15 -12.31 8.20
CA PHE A 274 28.20 -13.31 7.69
C PHE A 274 26.81 -12.70 7.47
N MET A 275 26.32 -11.85 8.38
CA MET A 275 25.05 -11.13 8.21
C MET A 275 25.09 -10.18 7.01
N LEU A 276 26.18 -9.44 6.80
CA LEU A 276 26.41 -8.62 5.60
C LEU A 276 26.41 -9.46 4.33
N MET A 277 27.14 -10.58 4.31
CA MET A 277 27.15 -11.51 3.18
C MET A 277 25.76 -12.11 2.90
N MET A 278 24.99 -12.43 3.93
CA MET A 278 23.64 -12.98 3.81
C MET A 278 22.61 -11.93 3.39
N ALA A 279 22.78 -10.68 3.79
CA ALA A 279 21.96 -9.55 3.35
C ALA A 279 22.23 -9.19 1.89
N GLN A 280 23.48 -9.33 1.43
CA GLN A 280 23.88 -9.08 0.03
C GLN A 280 23.50 -10.22 -0.93
N ARG A 281 23.25 -11.44 -0.44
CA ARG A 281 22.75 -12.54 -1.29
C ARG A 281 21.31 -12.25 -1.70
N ARG A 282 21.05 -12.08 -3.00
CA ARG A 282 19.71 -11.98 -3.58
C ARG A 282 18.86 -13.16 -3.11
N LYS A 283 17.93 -12.91 -2.18
CA LYS A 283 16.90 -13.89 -1.83
C LYS A 283 15.81 -13.77 -2.88
N GLU A 284 15.86 -14.65 -3.86
CA GLU A 284 14.82 -14.77 -4.86
C GLU A 284 13.57 -15.36 -4.20
N TYR A 285 12.51 -14.55 -4.13
CA TYR A 285 11.18 -15.06 -3.87
C TYR A 285 10.54 -15.39 -5.22
N SER A 286 10.37 -16.69 -5.49
CA SER A 286 9.69 -17.20 -6.68
C SER A 286 8.25 -16.69 -6.73
N VAL A 287 7.90 -15.96 -7.78
CA VAL A 287 6.53 -15.54 -8.09
C VAL A 287 5.96 -16.54 -9.11
N LEU A 288 4.75 -17.07 -8.85
CA LEU A 288 4.05 -18.23 -9.46
C LEU A 288 3.96 -19.51 -8.58
N GLY A 289 4.21 -19.41 -7.27
CA GLY A 289 4.02 -20.54 -6.34
C GLY A 289 4.13 -20.21 -4.84
N VAL A 290 3.85 -18.96 -4.45
CA VAL A 290 4.06 -18.48 -3.06
C VAL A 290 2.96 -18.97 -2.11
N LYS A 291 3.35 -19.28 -0.87
CA LYS A 291 2.45 -19.54 0.29
C LYS A 291 1.30 -18.53 0.37
N PRO A 292 0.11 -18.93 0.84
CA PRO A 292 -1.04 -18.03 0.95
C PRO A 292 -0.70 -16.78 1.79
N LEU A 293 -1.04 -15.62 1.26
CA LEU A 293 -0.99 -14.35 1.98
C LEU A 293 -2.12 -14.34 3.03
N ASN A 294 -1.84 -14.91 4.20
CA ASN A 294 -2.75 -14.94 5.33
C ASN A 294 -2.10 -14.24 6.55
N LEU A 295 -2.85 -14.16 7.65
CA LEU A 295 -2.38 -13.54 8.88
C LEU A 295 -1.10 -14.21 9.42
N GLN A 296 -0.90 -15.51 9.15
CA GLN A 296 0.33 -16.21 9.51
C GLN A 296 1.53 -15.65 8.73
N THR A 297 1.40 -15.42 7.42
CA THR A 297 2.46 -14.81 6.62
C THR A 297 2.78 -13.39 7.10
N TYR A 298 1.76 -12.59 7.46
CA TYR A 298 1.99 -11.27 8.08
C TYR A 298 2.67 -11.38 9.44
N ALA A 299 2.20 -12.28 10.32
CA ALA A 299 2.79 -12.52 11.63
C ALA A 299 4.24 -13.02 11.53
N ASP A 300 4.55 -13.86 10.54
CA ASP A 300 5.91 -14.34 10.27
C ASP A 300 6.81 -13.17 9.83
N VAL A 301 6.32 -12.28 8.96
CA VAL A 301 7.05 -11.05 8.55
C VAL A 301 7.28 -10.12 9.74
N VAL A 302 6.25 -9.84 10.55
CA VAL A 302 6.37 -8.99 11.75
C VAL A 302 7.29 -9.63 12.78
N LYS A 303 7.18 -10.94 13.03
CA LYS A 303 8.06 -11.68 13.93
C LYS A 303 9.50 -11.63 13.46
N GLN A 304 9.74 -11.76 12.14
CA GLN A 304 11.07 -11.67 11.58
C GLN A 304 11.63 -10.26 11.73
N ALA A 305 10.83 -9.22 11.48
CA ALA A 305 11.20 -7.82 11.72
C ALA A 305 11.48 -7.52 13.21
N TYR A 306 10.69 -8.08 14.13
CA TYR A 306 10.86 -7.90 15.58
C TYR A 306 12.07 -8.66 16.12
N THR A 307 12.25 -9.93 15.73
CA THR A 307 13.44 -10.73 16.08
C THR A 307 14.70 -9.99 15.65
N PHE A 308 14.64 -9.38 14.48
CA PHE A 308 15.71 -8.59 13.92
C PHE A 308 15.97 -7.27 14.65
N LEU A 309 14.91 -6.54 15.04
CA LEU A 309 15.04 -5.36 15.90
C LEU A 309 15.72 -5.69 17.23
N ASN A 310 15.38 -6.84 17.83
CA ASN A 310 16.01 -7.30 19.07
C ASN A 310 17.49 -7.68 18.89
N ILE A 311 17.87 -8.23 17.74
CA ILE A 311 19.29 -8.48 17.43
C ILE A 311 20.06 -7.16 17.33
N LEU A 312 19.46 -6.12 16.72
CA LEU A 312 20.06 -4.78 16.65
C LEU A 312 20.23 -4.16 18.04
N LEU A 313 19.18 -4.22 18.87
CA LEU A 313 19.21 -3.69 20.23
C LEU A 313 20.18 -4.44 21.15
N GLY A 314 20.43 -5.72 20.91
CA GLY A 314 21.42 -6.51 21.67
C GLY A 314 22.87 -6.38 21.17
N ALA A 315 23.09 -5.71 20.04
CA ALA A 315 24.42 -5.47 19.46
C ALA A 315 24.95 -4.05 19.70
N LEU A 316 24.07 -3.11 20.07
CA LEU A 316 24.39 -1.80 20.63
C LEU A 316 24.71 -1.93 22.12
#